data_AF-A0A6L7HXE0-F1
#
_entry.id   AF-A0A6L7HXE0-F1
#
_cell.length_a   1.000
_cell.length_b   1.000
_cell.length_c   1.000
_cell.angle_alpha   90.00
_cell.angle_beta   90.00
_cell.angle_gamma   90.00
#
_symmetry.space_group_name_H-M   'P 1'
#
loop_
_entity.id
_entity.type
_entity.pdbx_description
1 polymer ?
#
loop_
_entity_poly.entity_id
_entity_poly.type
_entity_poly.pdbx_seq_one_letter_code
_entity_poly.pdbx_strand_id
1 'polypeptide(L)'
;MTKTTAALLFALGLAACQTQVDKEQDSTESKPLSMANPAAVYCESLDGSLDLDSGICTLPSGERIEHWTLYRRDHPQKENQ
;
A
#
# COMPACT_ATOMS: atom_id res chain seq x y z
N MET A 1 -64.60 -42.47 -14.81
CA MET A 1 -64.63 -41.03 -15.13
C MET A 1 -63.21 -40.51 -15.05
N THR A 2 -62.60 -40.25 -16.21
CA THR A 2 -61.22 -39.80 -16.39
C THR A 2 -61.16 -38.27 -16.43
N LYS A 3 -60.45 -37.64 -15.48
CA LYS A 3 -59.96 -36.25 -15.45
C LYS A 3 -58.82 -36.25 -14.42
N THR A 4 -57.59 -35.79 -14.63
CA THR A 4 -57.02 -34.83 -15.58
C THR A 4 -55.48 -34.99 -15.53
N THR A 5 -54.87 -34.94 -16.71
CA THR A 5 -53.52 -34.44 -17.05
C THR A 5 -53.07 -33.22 -16.22
N ALA A 6 -51.81 -32.83 -16.05
CA ALA A 6 -50.51 -33.23 -16.58
C ALA A 6 -49.43 -32.56 -15.72
N ALA A 7 -48.20 -33.05 -15.92
CA ALA A 7 -46.92 -32.57 -15.39
C ALA A 7 -46.74 -31.05 -15.29
N LEU A 8 -46.09 -30.62 -14.21
CA LEU A 8 -45.37 -29.36 -13.94
C LEU A 8 -44.78 -29.58 -12.51
N LEU A 9 -43.53 -29.33 -12.13
CA LEU A 9 -42.41 -28.60 -12.69
C LEU A 9 -41.11 -29.09 -12.03
N PHE A 10 -40.07 -28.93 -12.82
CA PHE A 10 -38.65 -28.94 -12.54
C PHE A 10 -38.24 -27.99 -11.38
N ALA A 11 -37.02 -28.23 -10.88
CA ALA A 11 -36.18 -27.40 -10.02
C ALA A 11 -36.31 -27.58 -8.49
N LEU A 12 -35.58 -28.58 -7.97
CA LEU A 12 -34.98 -28.47 -6.65
C LEU A 12 -33.99 -27.29 -6.67
N GLY A 13 -34.42 -26.15 -6.12
CA GLY A 13 -33.55 -25.02 -5.88
C GLY A 13 -32.61 -25.31 -4.71
N LEU A 14 -31.31 -25.41 -5.01
CA LEU A 14 -30.25 -25.32 -4.00
C LEU A 14 -30.25 -23.90 -3.44
N ALA A 15 -30.95 -23.68 -2.33
CA ALA A 15 -30.84 -22.45 -1.56
C ALA A 15 -29.53 -22.48 -0.74
N ALA A 16 -28.41 -22.15 -1.39
CA ALA A 16 -27.15 -21.83 -0.71
C ALA A 16 -26.64 -20.49 -1.21
N CYS A 17 -27.21 -19.42 -0.67
CA CYS A 17 -26.60 -18.09 -0.65
C CYS A 17 -27.16 -17.34 0.57
N GLN A 18 -26.61 -17.61 1.75
CA GLN A 18 -26.56 -16.58 2.78
C GLN A 18 -25.12 -16.11 2.87
N THR A 19 -24.75 -15.25 1.93
CA THR A 19 -23.63 -14.34 2.16
C THR A 19 -24.14 -13.32 3.16
N GLN A 20 -23.84 -13.58 4.43
CA GLN A 20 -23.79 -12.57 5.48
C GLN A 20 -22.78 -11.52 5.03
N VAL A 21 -23.29 -10.48 4.37
CA VAL A 21 -22.57 -9.23 4.19
C VAL A 21 -22.73 -8.53 5.53
N ASP A 22 -21.90 -8.91 6.49
CA ASP A 22 -21.71 -8.13 7.70
C ASP A 22 -21.21 -6.77 7.25
N LYS A 23 -22.13 -5.82 7.30
CA LYS A 23 -21.91 -4.42 7.04
C LYS A 23 -21.32 -3.82 8.32
N GLU A 24 -20.08 -4.18 8.64
CA GLU A 24 -19.27 -3.48 9.63
C GLU A 24 -18.23 -2.65 8.87
N GLN A 25 -18.67 -1.46 8.47
CA GLN A 25 -17.76 -0.35 8.23
C GLN A 25 -17.19 0.09 9.58
N ASP A 26 -15.95 0.55 9.54
CA ASP A 26 -15.18 1.24 10.59
C ASP A 26 -14.11 0.34 11.22
N SER A 27 -12.82 0.42 10.89
CA SER A 27 -12.00 1.62 10.67
C SER A 27 -10.81 1.32 9.76
N THR A 28 -10.88 1.68 8.47
CA THR A 28 -9.66 2.07 7.73
C THR A 28 -9.43 3.56 7.95
N GLU A 29 -9.21 3.97 9.20
CA GLU A 29 -8.41 5.15 9.42
C GLU A 29 -6.98 4.72 9.08
N SER A 30 -6.58 4.94 7.83
CA SER A 30 -5.18 4.84 7.45
C SER A 30 -4.45 5.88 8.27
N LYS A 31 -3.97 5.50 9.47
CA LYS A 31 -3.12 6.34 10.29
C LYS A 31 -2.08 6.93 9.35
N PRO A 32 -2.01 8.26 9.17
CA PRO A 32 -1.03 8.83 8.28
C PRO A 32 0.32 8.28 8.71
N LEU A 33 1.07 7.70 7.75
CA LEU A 33 2.43 7.24 7.96
C LEU A 33 3.27 8.50 8.23
N SER A 34 3.20 9.00 9.46
CA SER A 34 3.86 10.22 9.92
C SER A 34 5.35 9.97 10.18
N MET A 35 5.96 9.07 9.40
CA MET A 35 7.39 8.84 9.44
C MET A 35 7.98 9.59 8.25
N ALA A 36 8.76 10.63 8.54
CA ALA A 36 9.50 11.34 7.51
C ALA A 36 10.40 10.36 6.73
N ASN A 37 10.61 10.63 5.45
CA ASN A 37 11.51 9.81 4.63
C ASN A 37 12.95 9.95 5.18
N PRO A 38 13.58 8.87 5.66
CA PRO A 38 14.88 8.97 6.33
C PRO A 38 15.98 9.51 5.40
N ALA A 39 15.92 9.19 4.11
CA ALA A 39 16.88 9.72 3.14
C ALA A 39 16.67 11.21 2.85
N ALA A 40 15.42 11.69 2.89
CA ALA A 40 15.13 13.12 2.76
C ALA A 40 15.60 13.90 3.99
N VAL A 41 15.26 13.42 5.19
CA VAL A 41 15.74 13.98 6.47
C VAL A 41 17.26 14.00 6.50
N TYR A 42 17.91 12.96 5.99
CA TYR A 42 19.37 12.90 5.94
C TYR A 42 19.97 13.96 5.03
N CYS A 43 19.42 14.15 3.82
CA CYS A 43 19.83 15.24 2.92
C CYS A 43 19.77 16.61 3.63
N GLU A 44 18.64 16.91 4.28
CA GLU A 44 18.45 18.18 5.01
C GLU A 44 19.40 18.31 6.21
N SER A 45 19.69 17.21 6.92
CA SER A 45 20.61 17.22 8.07
C SER A 45 22.06 17.54 7.71
N LEU A 46 22.43 17.42 6.42
CA LEU A 46 23.73 17.80 5.88
C LEU A 46 23.74 19.22 5.28
N ASP A 47 22.73 20.04 5.61
CA ASP A 47 22.44 21.34 4.98
C ASP A 47 22.24 21.22 3.45
N GLY A 48 21.84 20.03 2.98
CA GLY A 48 21.52 19.76 1.59
C GLY A 48 20.10 20.17 1.24
N SER A 49 19.87 20.45 -0.05
CA SER A 49 18.54 20.71 -0.60
C SER A 49 18.09 19.52 -1.47
N LEU A 50 16.97 18.90 -1.10
CA LEU A 50 16.36 17.81 -1.87
C LEU A 50 15.39 18.38 -2.92
N ASP A 51 15.61 18.03 -4.18
CA ASP A 51 14.60 18.16 -5.23
C ASP A 51 13.69 16.93 -5.20
N LEU A 52 12.42 17.14 -4.83
CA LEU A 52 11.44 16.06 -4.69
C LEU A 52 11.01 15.45 -6.04
N ASP A 53 11.16 16.19 -7.15
CA ASP A 53 10.77 15.69 -8.47
C ASP A 53 11.84 14.74 -9.04
N SER A 54 13.12 15.07 -8.84
CA SER A 54 14.23 14.25 -9.33
C SER A 54 14.82 13.27 -8.30
N GLY A 55 14.54 13.46 -7.01
CA GLY A 55 15.17 12.72 -5.91
C GLY A 55 16.63 13.08 -5.69
N ILE A 56 17.12 14.18 -6.25
CA ILE A 56 18.52 14.62 -6.12
C ILE A 56 18.70 15.51 -4.89
N CYS A 57 19.61 15.12 -4.01
CA CYS A 57 20.15 15.97 -2.96
C CYS A 57 21.33 16.79 -3.49
N THR A 58 21.30 18.11 -3.30
CA THR A 58 22.44 19.01 -3.57
C THR A 58 23.06 19.44 -2.25
N LEU A 59 24.30 19.02 -1.99
CA LEU A 59 25.04 19.33 -0.75
C LEU A 59 25.71 20.72 -0.81
N PRO A 60 26.09 21.33 0.33
CA PRO A 60 26.82 22.61 0.36
C PRO A 60 28.16 22.59 -0.38
N SER A 61 28.75 21.41 -0.55
CA SER A 61 29.96 21.20 -1.36
C SER A 61 29.72 21.37 -2.87
N GLY A 62 28.45 21.41 -3.30
CA GLY A 62 28.04 21.35 -4.70
C GLY A 62 27.84 19.92 -5.24
N GLU A 63 28.09 18.89 -4.43
CA GLU A 63 27.81 17.50 -4.82
C GLU A 63 26.31 17.29 -5.07
N ARG A 64 25.98 16.65 -6.19
CA ARG A 64 24.61 16.26 -6.56
C ARG A 64 24.52 14.75 -6.61
N ILE A 65 23.71 14.16 -5.74
CA ILE A 65 23.61 12.72 -5.56
C ILE A 65 22.15 12.32 -5.28
N GLU A 66 21.73 11.16 -5.77
CA GLU A 66 20.39 10.62 -5.47
C GLU A 66 20.28 10.34 -3.96
N HIS A 67 19.18 10.76 -3.34
CA HIS A 67 19.09 10.87 -1.89
C HIS A 67 19.12 9.51 -1.15
N TRP A 68 18.60 8.43 -1.73
CA TRP A 68 18.76 7.09 -1.16
C TRP A 68 20.17 6.53 -1.35
N THR A 69 20.85 6.89 -2.42
CA THR A 69 22.25 6.55 -2.68
C THR A 69 23.15 7.21 -1.65
N LEU A 70 22.93 8.49 -1.38
CA LEU A 70 23.57 9.22 -0.27
C LEU A 70 23.30 8.52 1.07
N TYR A 71 22.04 8.24 1.38
CA TYR A 71 21.67 7.60 2.64
C TYR A 71 22.35 6.24 2.84
N ARG A 72 22.35 5.35 1.83
CA ARG A 72 22.99 4.03 1.92
C ARG A 72 24.52 4.09 1.98
N ARG A 73 25.14 5.05 1.30
CA ARG A 73 26.60 5.28 1.37
C ARG A 73 27.04 5.53 2.81
N ASP A 74 26.27 6.36 3.51
CA ASP A 74 26.64 6.84 4.84
C ASP A 74 26.00 6.00 5.98
N HIS A 75 25.06 5.11 5.64
CA HIS A 75 24.44 4.11 6.52
C HIS A 75 24.59 2.69 5.95
N PRO A 76 25.82 2.16 5.83
CA PRO A 76 26.02 0.81 5.35
C PRO A 76 25.30 -0.18 6.25
N GLN A 77 24.43 -1.01 5.66
CA GLN A 77 23.85 -2.13 6.37
C GLN A 77 24.99 -3.08 6.76
N LYS A 78 25.03 -3.52 8.02
CA LYS A 78 25.86 -4.66 8.37
C LYS A 78 25.27 -5.87 7.64
N GLU A 79 25.93 -6.32 6.58
CA GLU A 79 25.59 -7.59 5.95
C GLU A 79 25.82 -8.70 6.98
N ASN A 80 24.76 -9.40 7.36
CA ASN A 80 24.87 -10.52 8.27
C ASN A 80 25.69 -11.62 7.57
N GLN A 81 26.91 -11.84 8.08
CA GLN A 81 27.60 -13.13 8.01
C GLN A 81 26.76 -14.23 8.65
#